data_AF-A0A7V2RTA5-F1
#
_entry.id   AF-A0A7V2RTA5-F1
#
_cell.length_a   1.000
_cell.length_b   1.000
_cell.length_c   1.000
_cell.angle_alpha   90.00
_cell.angle_beta   90.00
_cell.angle_gamma   90.00
#
_symmetry.space_group_name_H-M   'P 1'
#
loop_
_entity.id
_entity.type
_entity.pdbx_description
1 polymer ?
#
loop_
_entity_poly.entity_id
_entity_poly.type
_entity_poly.pdbx_seq_one_letter_code
_entity_poly.pdbx_strand_id
1 'polypeptide(L)'
;MRTGRQFTGTLAPRQTRRWFTHSWPADWHVVWYVVPTTPRRGAPEIEWEVAVERADTRRCTYWITVKNLTGAPVTFEARYAVMNR
;
A
#
# COMPACT_ATOMS: atom_id res chain seq x y z
N MET A 1 -10.98 -4.55 15.59
CA MET A 1 -10.33 -4.49 14.25
C MET A 1 -11.18 -3.71 13.24
N ARG A 2 -10.56 -2.85 12.41
CA ARG A 2 -11.24 -2.20 11.27
C ARG A 2 -10.34 -2.21 10.02
N THR A 3 -10.93 -2.28 8.84
CA THR A 3 -10.22 -2.28 7.56
C THR A 3 -10.71 -1.18 6.63
N GLY A 4 -9.89 -0.74 5.69
CA GLY A 4 -10.28 0.24 4.69
C GLY A 4 -9.35 0.29 3.48
N ARG A 5 -9.76 1.04 2.46
CA ARG A 5 -8.93 1.39 1.30
C ARG A 5 -8.48 2.84 1.43
N GLN A 6 -7.18 3.10 1.32
CA GLN A 6 -6.64 4.45 1.38
C GLN A 6 -6.57 5.11 0.00
N PHE A 7 -6.05 4.39 -1.00
CA PHE A 7 -5.92 4.92 -2.36
C PHE A 7 -5.95 3.80 -3.41
N THR A 8 -6.17 4.19 -4.65
CA THR A 8 -5.95 3.38 -5.85
C THR A 8 -4.76 3.94 -6.62
N GLY A 9 -4.08 3.07 -7.36
CA GLY A 9 -2.99 3.46 -8.25
C GLY A 9 -2.99 2.63 -9.51
N THR A 10 -2.36 3.17 -10.55
CA THR A 10 -2.06 2.45 -11.78
C THR A 10 -0.57 2.59 -12.06
N LEU A 11 0.06 1.48 -12.40
CA LEU A 11 1.46 1.38 -12.77
C LEU A 11 1.58 0.91 -14.21
N ALA A 12 2.41 1.60 -14.99
CA ALA A 12 2.85 1.11 -16.30
C ALA A 12 3.63 -0.22 -16.16
N PRO A 13 3.86 -0.97 -17.26
CA PRO A 13 4.65 -2.19 -17.25
C PRO A 13 5.99 -1.98 -16.54
N ARG A 14 6.37 -2.91 -15.65
CA ARG A 14 7.64 -2.87 -14.90
C ARG A 14 7.89 -1.61 -14.06
N GLN A 15 6.91 -0.72 -13.92
CA GLN A 15 7.08 0.52 -13.19
C GLN A 15 7.12 0.27 -11.68
N THR A 16 8.00 1.00 -11.00
CA THR A 16 8.00 1.13 -9.53
C THR A 16 7.68 2.58 -9.18
N ARG A 17 6.78 2.79 -8.21
CA ARG A 17 6.44 4.13 -7.72
C ARG A 17 6.18 4.07 -6.22
N ARG A 18 6.38 5.21 -5.55
CA ARG A 18 6.15 5.38 -4.12
C ARG A 18 5.02 6.37 -3.88
N TRP A 19 4.14 6.03 -2.95
CA TRP A 19 3.08 6.88 -2.42
C TRP A 19 3.29 7.09 -0.92
N PHE A 20 2.59 8.07 -0.36
CA PHE A 20 2.58 8.26 1.09
C PHE A 20 1.20 8.63 1.61
N THR A 21 0.98 8.34 2.88
CA THR A 21 -0.16 8.81 3.67
C THR A 21 0.32 9.14 5.07
N HIS A 22 -0.15 10.26 5.63
CA HIS A 22 0.39 10.84 6.86
C HIS A 22 -0.69 10.98 7.93
N SER A 23 -0.29 11.51 9.09
CA SER A 23 -1.18 11.79 10.22
C SER A 23 -1.90 10.57 10.81
N TRP A 24 -1.31 9.38 10.68
CA TRP A 24 -1.83 8.17 11.32
C TRP A 24 -1.45 8.16 12.80
N PRO A 25 -2.38 7.89 13.73
CA PRO A 25 -2.03 7.77 15.14
C PRO A 25 -0.95 6.73 15.38
N ALA A 26 0.05 7.16 16.13
CA ALA A 26 1.26 6.43 16.48
C ALA A 26 1.04 5.16 17.29
N ASP A 27 -0.05 5.13 18.04
CA ASP A 27 -0.48 4.04 18.92
C ASP A 27 -1.28 2.97 18.15
N TRP A 28 -1.63 3.20 16.88
CA TRP A 28 -2.33 2.22 16.07
C TRP A 28 -1.38 1.17 15.50
N HIS A 29 -1.79 -0.09 15.61
CA HIS A 29 -1.16 -1.22 14.95
C HIS A 29 -1.77 -1.36 13.56
N VAL A 30 -1.10 -0.86 12.54
CA VAL A 30 -1.60 -0.82 11.16
C VAL A 30 -0.82 -1.79 10.27
N VAL A 31 -1.55 -2.64 9.55
CA VAL A 31 -0.99 -3.50 8.50
C VAL A 31 -1.49 -3.02 7.16
N TRP A 32 -0.60 -2.98 6.17
CA TRP A 32 -0.89 -2.57 4.80
C TRP A 32 -0.85 -3.74 3.83
N TYR A 33 -1.82 -3.77 2.92
CA TYR A 33 -1.87 -4.70 1.81
C TYR A 33 -2.10 -3.94 0.52
N VAL A 34 -1.37 -4.32 -0.52
CA VAL A 34 -1.59 -3.81 -1.87
C VAL A 34 -2.13 -4.95 -2.72
N VAL A 35 -3.26 -4.73 -3.38
CA VAL A 35 -3.99 -5.79 -4.10
C VAL A 35 -4.30 -5.35 -5.52
N PRO A 36 -3.89 -6.10 -6.57
CA PRO A 36 -4.31 -5.84 -7.94
C PRO A 36 -5.83 -5.91 -8.08
N THR A 37 -6.42 -5.03 -8.88
CA THR A 37 -7.87 -5.07 -9.19
C THR A 37 -8.16 -5.74 -10.52
N THR A 38 -7.14 -5.93 -11.36
CA THR A 38 -7.26 -6.63 -12.65
C THR A 38 -6.89 -8.09 -12.44
N PRO A 39 -7.79 -9.06 -12.68
CA PRO A 39 -7.44 -10.47 -12.53
C PRO A 39 -6.45 -10.93 -13.60
N ARG A 40 -5.23 -11.34 -13.22
CA ARG A 40 -4.30 -12.08 -14.09
C ARG A 40 -3.90 -13.40 -13.44
N ARG A 41 -4.11 -14.52 -14.14
CA ARG A 41 -3.77 -15.85 -13.63
C ARG A 41 -2.31 -16.21 -13.91
N GLY A 42 -1.71 -16.99 -13.01
CA GLY A 42 -0.48 -17.74 -13.27
C GLY A 42 0.84 -17.11 -12.80
N ALA A 43 0.84 -15.86 -12.31
CA ALA A 43 2.03 -15.22 -11.76
C ALA A 43 1.68 -14.04 -10.82
N PRO A 44 2.58 -13.66 -9.89
CA PRO A 44 2.44 -12.44 -9.12
C PRO A 44 2.42 -11.18 -10.00
N GLU A 45 1.51 -10.25 -9.72
CA GLU A 45 1.38 -9.01 -10.51
C GLU A 45 2.13 -7.82 -9.91
N ILE A 46 2.13 -7.74 -8.58
CA ILE A 46 2.75 -6.64 -7.84
C ILE A 46 3.57 -7.14 -6.66
N GLU A 47 4.56 -6.34 -6.31
CA GLU A 47 5.34 -6.42 -5.08
C GLU A 47 5.20 -5.07 -4.36
N TRP A 48 5.17 -5.07 -3.03
CA TRP A 48 5.13 -3.82 -2.26
C TRP A 48 6.01 -3.87 -1.03
N GLU A 49 6.47 -2.69 -0.63
CA GLU A 49 7.22 -2.45 0.60
C GLU A 49 6.59 -1.28 1.36
N VAL A 50 6.63 -1.35 2.68
CA VAL A 50 6.14 -0.31 3.57
C VAL A 50 7.29 0.18 4.43
N ALA A 51 7.64 1.46 4.28
CA ALA A 51 8.52 2.17 5.18
C ALA A 51 7.69 3.11 6.07
N VAL A 52 8.10 3.26 7.32
CA VAL A 52 7.36 4.07 8.31
C VAL A 52 8.27 5.17 8.84
N GLU A 53 7.74 6.39 8.84
CA GLU A 53 8.37 7.55 9.43
C GLU A 53 7.58 7.96 10.68
N ARG A 54 8.27 8.20 11.79
CA ARG A 54 7.68 8.81 12.98
C ARG A 54 7.62 10.33 12.77
N ALA A 55 6.45 10.84 12.40
CA ALA A 55 6.27 12.25 12.08
C ALA A 55 6.32 13.15 13.33
N ASP A 56 5.72 12.71 14.43
CA ASP A 56 5.83 13.37 15.75
C ASP A 56 5.53 12.39 16.90
N THR A 57 5.36 12.89 18.13
CA THR A 57 5.06 12.05 19.30
C THR A 57 3.74 11.29 19.21
N ARG A 58 2.78 11.70 18.38
CA ARG A 58 1.43 11.15 18.25
C ARG A 58 1.12 10.60 16.86
N ARG A 59 1.94 10.86 15.85
CA ARG A 59 1.62 10.55 14.44
C ARG A 59 2.77 9.88 13.69
N CYS A 60 2.40 9.05 12.72
CA CYS A 60 3.30 8.40 11.75
C CYS A 60 2.87 8.69 10.31
N THR A 61 3.83 8.59 9.40
CA THR A 61 3.63 8.59 7.94
C THR A 61 4.04 7.22 7.40
N TYR A 62 3.18 6.66 6.55
CA TYR A 62 3.46 5.41 5.83
C TYR A 62 3.86 5.76 4.40
N TRP A 63 5.01 5.22 3.98
CA TRP A 63 5.53 5.28 2.62
C TRP A 63 5.37 3.91 2.00
N ILE A 64 4.61 3.83 0.91
CA ILE A 64 4.25 2.56 0.27
C ILE A 64 4.84 2.56 -1.13
N THR A 65 5.86 1.73 -1.33
CA THR A 65 6.46 1.50 -2.65
C THR A 65 5.77 0.31 -3.28
N VAL A 66 5.28 0.46 -4.51
CA VAL A 66 4.65 -0.61 -5.28
C VAL A 66 5.37 -0.77 -6.60
N LYS A 67 5.67 -2.02 -6.95
CA LYS A 67 6.31 -2.41 -8.19
C LYS A 67 5.39 -3.31 -8.98
N ASN A 68 5.17 -2.98 -10.25
CA ASN A 68 4.51 -3.85 -11.21
C ASN A 68 5.53 -4.87 -11.73
N LEU A 69 5.24 -6.15 -11.54
CA LEU A 69 6.09 -7.25 -11.98
C LEU A 69 5.78 -7.69 -13.42
N THR A 70 4.67 -7.22 -13.97
CA THR A 70 4.17 -7.66 -15.27
C THR A 70 4.65 -6.78 -16.43
N GLY A 71 4.47 -7.30 -17.65
CA GLY A 71 4.64 -6.56 -18.90
C GLY A 71 3.42 -5.74 -19.34
N ALA A 72 2.38 -5.62 -18.52
CA ALA A 72 1.16 -4.86 -18.83
C ALA A 72 0.87 -3.82 -17.74
N PRO A 73 0.07 -2.78 -17.99
CA PRO A 73 -0.40 -1.90 -16.93
C PRO A 73 -1.19 -2.66 -15.86
N VAL A 74 -0.98 -2.32 -14.59
CA VAL A 74 -1.70 -2.92 -13.45
C VAL A 74 -2.33 -1.82 -12.62
N THR A 75 -3.62 -1.96 -12.34
CA THR A 75 -4.34 -1.14 -11.37
C THR A 75 -4.46 -1.90 -10.05
N PHE A 76 -4.32 -1.19 -8.94
CA PHE A 76 -4.31 -1.77 -7.61
C PHE A 76 -4.99 -0.87 -6.57
N GLU A 77 -5.30 -1.46 -5.42
CA GLU A 77 -5.75 -0.78 -4.21
C GLU A 77 -4.75 -0.94 -3.09
N ALA A 78 -4.43 0.17 -2.40
CA ALA A 78 -3.73 0.15 -1.13
C ALA A 78 -4.77 0.12 0.00
N ARG A 79 -4.80 -1.00 0.73
CA ARG A 79 -5.72 -1.29 1.82
C ARG A 79 -4.96 -1.35 3.14
N TYR A 80 -5.65 -1.04 4.23
CA TYR A 80 -5.10 -1.10 5.58
C TYR A 80 -6.03 -1.86 6.53
N ALA A 81 -5.44 -2.41 7.57
CA ALA A 81 -6.14 -2.96 8.72
C ALA A 81 -5.55 -2.36 10.00
N VAL A 82 -6.40 -1.78 10.85
CA VAL A 82 -6.05 -1.37 12.20
C VAL A 82 -6.45 -2.47 13.16
N MET A 83 -5.46 -3.08 13.79
CA MET A 83 -5.61 -4.31 14.56
C MET A 83 -6.09 -4.04 15.99
N ASN A 84 -5.55 -3.01 16.64
CA ASN A 84 -5.97 -2.60 17.96
C ASN A 84 -7.14 -1.61 17.87
N ARG A 85 -8.29 -2.07 18.32
CA ARG A 85 -9.41 -1.24 18.73
C ARG A 85 -10.31 -2.05 19.64
#